data_AF-A0A957WUN9-F1
#
_entry.id   AF-A0A957WUN9-F1
#
_cell.length_a   1.000
_cell.length_b   1.000
_cell.length_c   1.000
_cell.angle_alpha   90.00
_cell.angle_beta   90.00
_cell.angle_gamma   90.00
#
_symmetry.space_group_name_H-M   'P 1'
#
loop_
_entity.id
_entity.type
_entity.pdbx_description
1 polymer ?
#
loop_
_entity_poly.entity_id
_entity_poly.type
_entity_poly.pdbx_seq_one_letter_code
_entity_poly.pdbx_strand_id
1 'polypeptide(L)'
;FFDLWWKGLDDDEASALLPNSAHFPDQRHYLADLRRTKPYTLDEKSEQLINTKDANGIDAVMTLYSMITNRFEFTIEVEGEKQTLTRDALMGYAQSRQPELRAAAYQELYRVYSQDANILAQIYSNRVRDWYNEHVVLRHYSSPIAVRNVANDIPDAAVDALLEVARENVHIFQR
;
A
#
# COMPACT_ATOMS: atom_id res chain seq x y z
N PHE A 1 -19.59 9.83 6.20
CA PHE A 1 -20.58 10.88 6.53
C PHE A 1 -19.99 11.91 7.48
N PHE A 2 -19.60 11.56 8.72
CA PHE A 2 -19.03 12.52 9.68
C PHE A 2 -17.74 13.19 9.20
N ASP A 3 -16.74 12.42 8.75
CA ASP A 3 -15.43 12.97 8.37
C ASP A 3 -15.51 13.96 7.20
N LEU A 4 -16.37 13.68 6.21
CA LEU A 4 -16.60 14.57 5.07
C LEU A 4 -17.28 15.86 5.51
N TRP A 5 -18.31 15.76 6.36
CA TRP A 5 -18.95 16.93 6.95
C TRP A 5 -17.94 17.79 7.72
N TRP A 6 -17.12 17.18 8.57
CA TRP A 6 -16.11 17.88 9.37
C TRP A 6 -15.06 18.59 8.51
N LYS A 7 -14.60 17.95 7.43
CA LYS A 7 -13.67 18.57 6.46
C LYS A 7 -14.33 19.65 5.61
N GLY A 8 -15.64 19.56 5.40
CA GLY A 8 -16.44 20.51 4.63
C GLY A 8 -16.65 21.86 5.31
N LEU A 9 -16.57 21.93 6.64
CA LEU A 9 -16.67 23.18 7.40
C LEU A 9 -15.57 24.17 6.96
N ASP A 10 -15.85 25.48 7.05
CA ASP A 10 -14.78 26.46 6.96
C ASP A 10 -13.83 26.38 8.17
N ASP A 11 -12.76 27.18 8.17
CA ASP A 11 -11.74 27.08 9.22
C ASP A 11 -12.22 27.69 10.55
N ASP A 12 -13.08 28.71 10.51
CA ASP A 12 -13.61 29.39 11.69
C ASP A 12 -14.68 28.52 12.37
N GLU A 13 -15.59 27.94 11.60
CA GLU A 13 -16.59 26.97 12.05
C GLU A 13 -15.95 25.75 12.72
N ALA A 14 -14.95 25.15 12.06
CA ALA A 14 -14.23 24.01 12.60
C ALA A 14 -13.51 24.39 13.89
N SER A 15 -12.83 25.54 13.93
CA SER A 15 -12.13 26.05 15.11
C SER A 15 -13.07 26.24 16.31
N ALA A 16 -14.26 26.81 16.07
CA ALA A 16 -15.28 27.02 17.09
C ALA A 16 -15.86 25.70 17.65
N LEU A 17 -15.90 24.65 16.83
CA LEU A 17 -16.41 23.33 17.22
C LEU A 17 -15.34 22.39 17.81
N LEU A 18 -14.06 22.79 17.80
CA LEU A 18 -13.00 21.95 18.37
C LEU A 18 -13.21 21.74 19.88
N PRO A 19 -13.18 20.49 20.36
CA PRO A 19 -13.30 20.18 21.78
C PRO A 19 -12.24 20.88 22.62
N ASN A 20 -12.60 21.23 23.86
CA ASN A 20 -11.67 21.79 24.83
C ASN A 20 -10.53 20.78 25.10
N SER A 21 -9.29 21.19 24.86
CA SER A 21 -8.11 20.32 24.99
C SER A 21 -7.86 19.80 26.41
N ALA A 22 -8.32 20.52 27.44
CA ALA A 22 -8.15 20.09 28.83
C ALA A 22 -9.08 18.93 29.21
N HIS A 23 -10.23 18.81 28.55
CA HIS A 23 -11.24 17.79 28.85
C HIS A 23 -11.29 16.67 27.80
N PHE A 24 -10.96 16.99 26.54
CA PHE A 24 -11.09 16.10 25.38
C PHE A 24 -9.85 16.21 24.45
N PRO A 25 -8.63 15.94 24.96
CA PRO A 25 -7.40 16.10 24.19
C PRO A 25 -7.37 15.19 22.95
N ASP A 26 -7.80 13.94 23.08
CA ASP A 26 -7.75 12.95 21.99
C ASP A 26 -8.71 13.30 20.85
N GLN A 27 -9.94 13.71 21.19
CA GLN A 27 -10.94 14.12 20.21
C GLN A 27 -10.51 15.40 19.50
N ARG A 28 -9.93 16.36 20.25
CA ARG A 28 -9.38 17.57 19.63
C ARG A 28 -8.26 17.23 18.66
N HIS A 29 -7.34 16.36 19.04
CA HIS A 29 -6.24 15.93 18.19
C HIS A 29 -6.78 15.23 16.92
N TYR A 30 -7.66 14.25 17.07
CA TYR A 30 -8.27 13.54 15.95
C TYR A 30 -8.99 14.49 14.97
N LEU A 31 -9.78 15.43 15.48
CA LEU A 31 -10.49 16.39 14.63
C LEU A 31 -9.53 17.37 13.95
N ALA A 32 -8.46 17.80 14.62
CA ALA A 32 -7.42 18.61 13.99
C ALA A 32 -6.67 17.83 12.90
N ASP A 33 -6.34 16.57 13.15
CA ASP A 33 -5.68 15.66 12.22
C ASP A 33 -6.52 15.43 10.95
N LEU A 34 -7.83 15.21 11.09
CA LEU A 34 -8.74 15.10 9.94
C LEU A 34 -8.65 16.31 9.00
N ARG A 35 -8.45 17.52 9.54
CA ARG A 35 -8.33 18.76 8.75
C ARG A 35 -7.04 18.80 7.92
N ARG A 36 -5.96 18.10 8.32
CA ARG A 36 -4.71 17.99 7.52
C ARG A 36 -4.99 17.46 6.11
N THR A 37 -5.99 16.60 5.96
CA THR A 37 -6.34 15.98 4.67
C THR A 37 -7.45 16.71 3.91
N LYS A 38 -8.01 17.81 4.47
CA LYS A 38 -9.05 18.63 3.82
C LYS A 38 -8.63 19.09 2.40
N PRO A 39 -7.40 19.57 2.15
CA PRO A 39 -6.99 20.04 0.81
C PRO A 39 -7.04 18.96 -0.28
N TYR A 40 -7.03 17.69 0.12
CA TYR A 40 -7.01 16.53 -0.78
C TYR A 40 -8.33 15.74 -0.78
N THR A 41 -9.35 16.27 -0.09
CA THR A 41 -10.70 15.70 -0.04
C THR A 41 -11.55 16.36 -1.12
N LEU A 42 -12.23 15.54 -1.93
CA LEU A 42 -13.10 16.02 -2.99
C LEU A 42 -14.47 16.42 -2.41
N ASP A 43 -15.35 16.96 -3.26
CA ASP A 43 -16.73 17.18 -2.87
C ASP A 43 -17.44 15.84 -2.55
N GLU A 44 -18.49 15.92 -1.72
CA GLU A 44 -19.19 14.73 -1.20
C GLU A 44 -19.66 13.78 -2.31
N LYS A 45 -20.16 14.31 -3.44
CA LYS A 45 -20.65 13.46 -4.54
C LYS A 45 -19.50 12.75 -5.24
N SER A 46 -18.38 13.43 -5.46
CA SER A 46 -17.17 12.82 -6.03
C SER A 46 -16.61 11.73 -5.12
N GLU A 47 -16.55 11.96 -3.81
CA GLU A 47 -16.14 10.94 -2.82
C GLU A 47 -17.08 9.73 -2.83
N GLN A 48 -18.39 9.95 -2.89
CA GLN A 48 -19.37 8.87 -2.98
C GLN A 48 -19.22 8.05 -4.28
N LEU A 49 -18.97 8.74 -5.40
CA LEU A 49 -18.77 8.09 -6.70
C LEU A 49 -17.52 7.22 -6.70
N ILE A 50 -16.40 7.73 -6.19
CA ILE A 50 -15.15 6.97 -6.07
C ILE A 50 -15.36 5.74 -5.18
N ASN A 51 -15.93 5.89 -3.98
CA ASN A 51 -16.20 4.77 -3.08
C ASN A 51 -17.07 3.69 -3.73
N THR A 52 -18.07 4.10 -4.51
CA THR A 52 -18.98 3.17 -5.21
C THR A 52 -18.27 2.46 -6.38
N LYS A 53 -17.47 3.21 -7.14
CA LYS A 53 -16.67 2.68 -8.26
C LYS A 53 -15.65 1.68 -7.74
N ASP A 54 -14.90 2.00 -6.70
CA ASP A 54 -13.75 1.22 -6.25
C ASP A 54 -14.13 -0.17 -5.74
N ALA A 55 -15.28 -0.28 -5.06
CA ALA A 55 -15.83 -1.55 -4.59
C ALA A 55 -15.95 -2.62 -5.69
N ASN A 56 -16.27 -2.21 -6.92
CA ASN A 56 -16.35 -3.09 -8.10
C ASN A 56 -15.21 -2.85 -9.10
N GLY A 57 -14.30 -1.92 -8.78
CA GLY A 57 -13.22 -1.46 -9.62
C GLY A 57 -11.90 -1.98 -9.08
N ILE A 58 -11.11 -1.10 -8.47
CA ILE A 58 -9.75 -1.47 -8.06
C ILE A 58 -9.72 -2.54 -6.97
N ASP A 59 -10.71 -2.57 -6.06
CA ASP A 59 -10.79 -3.61 -5.02
C ASP A 59 -11.06 -5.00 -5.61
N ALA A 60 -11.87 -5.07 -6.66
CA ALA A 60 -12.09 -6.30 -7.41
C ALA A 60 -10.80 -6.76 -8.12
N VAL A 61 -10.03 -5.83 -8.69
CA VAL A 61 -8.71 -6.13 -9.30
C VAL A 61 -7.72 -6.66 -8.25
N MET A 62 -7.68 -6.09 -7.04
CA MET A 62 -6.84 -6.58 -5.94
C MET A 62 -7.30 -7.93 -5.40
N THR A 63 -8.60 -8.21 -5.44
CA THR A 63 -9.16 -9.53 -5.12
C THR A 63 -8.71 -10.56 -6.15
N LEU A 64 -8.77 -10.24 -7.44
CA LEU A 64 -8.26 -11.11 -8.51
C LEU A 64 -6.76 -11.40 -8.36
N TYR A 65 -5.95 -10.39 -8.03
CA TYR A 65 -4.53 -10.59 -7.70
C TYR A 65 -4.37 -11.64 -6.60
N SER A 66 -5.08 -11.46 -5.48
CA SER A 66 -5.02 -12.36 -4.33
C SER A 66 -5.45 -13.78 -4.72
N MET A 67 -6.53 -13.93 -5.48
CA MET A 67 -7.01 -15.24 -5.96
C MET A 67 -5.97 -15.93 -6.85
N ILE A 68 -5.32 -15.19 -7.75
CA ILE A 68 -4.28 -15.71 -8.65
C ILE A 68 -3.05 -16.15 -7.84
N THR A 69 -2.56 -15.32 -6.93
CA THR A 69 -1.34 -15.65 -6.18
C THR A 69 -1.57 -16.74 -5.14
N ASN A 70 -2.77 -16.84 -4.57
CA ASN A 70 -3.10 -17.85 -3.56
C ASN A 70 -3.28 -19.25 -4.14
N ARG A 71 -3.66 -19.38 -5.43
CA ARG A 71 -3.76 -20.68 -6.10
C ARG A 71 -2.42 -21.23 -6.59
N PHE A 72 -1.33 -20.47 -6.47
CA PHE A 72 -0.03 -20.94 -6.92
C PHE A 72 0.45 -22.12 -6.09
N GLU A 73 0.85 -23.16 -6.79
CA GLU A 73 1.48 -24.36 -6.25
C GLU A 73 2.93 -24.40 -6.72
N PHE A 74 3.82 -24.81 -5.82
CA PHE A 74 5.26 -24.80 -6.04
C PHE A 74 5.79 -26.21 -5.84
N THR A 75 6.60 -26.72 -6.76
CA THR A 75 7.15 -28.07 -6.66
C THR A 75 8.66 -28.04 -6.56
N ILE A 76 9.19 -28.59 -5.47
CA ILE A 76 10.64 -28.78 -5.26
C ILE A 76 10.94 -30.23 -4.84
N GLU A 77 12.19 -30.65 -4.99
CA GLU A 77 12.66 -31.94 -4.50
C GLU A 77 13.33 -31.77 -3.13
N VAL A 78 12.91 -32.58 -2.16
CA VAL A 78 13.44 -32.60 -0.79
C VAL A 78 13.74 -34.05 -0.45
N GLU A 79 15.00 -34.34 -0.12
CA GLU A 79 15.46 -35.71 0.22
C GLU A 79 15.14 -36.76 -0.87
N GLY A 80 15.11 -36.36 -2.14
CA GLY A 80 14.80 -37.24 -3.27
C GLY A 80 13.30 -37.38 -3.57
N GLU A 81 12.42 -36.73 -2.80
CA GLU A 81 10.98 -36.74 -3.02
C GLU A 81 10.48 -35.39 -3.54
N LYS A 82 9.60 -35.43 -4.56
CA LYS A 82 8.93 -34.23 -5.05
C LYS A 82 7.80 -33.85 -4.11
N GLN A 83 7.83 -32.62 -3.62
CA GLN A 83 6.81 -32.05 -2.75
C GLN A 83 6.13 -30.87 -3.44
N THR A 84 4.80 -30.83 -3.40
CA THR A 84 4.00 -29.67 -3.82
C THR A 84 3.62 -28.86 -2.60
N LEU A 85 3.91 -27.56 -2.64
CA LEU A 85 3.90 -26.67 -1.50
C LEU A 85 3.07 -25.42 -1.79
N THR A 86 2.52 -24.83 -0.73
CA THR A 86 2.05 -23.44 -0.75
C THR A 86 3.25 -22.49 -0.75
N ARG A 87 3.01 -21.21 -1.03
CA ARG A 87 4.06 -20.18 -0.96
C ARG A 87 4.75 -20.15 0.41
N ASP A 88 3.99 -20.21 1.49
CA ASP A 88 4.55 -20.10 2.85
C ASP A 88 5.38 -21.34 3.21
N ALA A 89 4.92 -22.54 2.81
CA ALA A 89 5.69 -23.77 3.00
C ALA A 89 6.98 -23.76 2.17
N LEU A 90 6.95 -23.29 0.92
CA LEU A 90 8.12 -23.11 0.08
C LEU A 90 9.13 -22.14 0.74
N MET A 91 8.67 -21.01 1.27
CA MET A 91 9.53 -20.01 1.90
C MET A 91 10.19 -20.49 3.20
N GLY A 92 9.67 -21.54 3.84
CA GLY A 92 10.38 -22.25 4.91
C GLY A 92 11.74 -22.78 4.46
N TYR A 93 11.86 -23.20 3.20
CA TYR A 93 13.12 -23.70 2.63
C TYR A 93 14.10 -22.58 2.22
N ALA A 94 13.64 -21.33 2.09
CA ALA A 94 14.53 -20.19 1.81
C ALA A 94 15.53 -19.92 2.93
N GLN A 95 15.27 -20.40 4.15
CA GLN A 95 16.16 -20.33 5.31
C GLN A 95 16.85 -21.67 5.62
N SER A 96 16.73 -22.67 4.74
CA SER A 96 17.34 -23.98 4.93
C SER A 96 18.86 -23.87 5.10
N ARG A 97 19.44 -24.75 5.92
CA ARG A 97 20.90 -24.89 6.05
C ARG A 97 21.54 -25.38 4.75
N GLN A 98 20.79 -26.13 3.95
CA GLN A 98 21.19 -26.67 2.65
C GLN A 98 21.10 -25.58 1.55
N PRO A 99 22.22 -25.12 0.95
CA PRO A 99 22.21 -24.09 -0.09
C PRO A 99 21.36 -24.43 -1.31
N GLU A 100 21.35 -25.70 -1.71
CA GLU A 100 20.57 -26.24 -2.81
C GLU A 100 19.07 -26.08 -2.59
N LEU A 101 18.57 -26.32 -1.39
CA LEU A 101 17.16 -26.13 -1.04
C LEU A 101 16.77 -24.65 -1.04
N ARG A 102 17.66 -23.76 -0.58
CA ARG A 102 17.42 -22.31 -0.67
C ARG A 102 17.31 -21.87 -2.13
N ALA A 103 18.24 -22.31 -2.98
CA ALA A 103 18.24 -21.99 -4.39
C ALA A 103 16.98 -22.53 -5.11
N ALA A 104 16.62 -23.79 -4.86
CA ALA A 104 15.44 -24.42 -5.42
C ALA A 104 14.16 -23.66 -5.02
N ALA A 105 14.03 -23.26 -3.75
CA ALA A 105 12.88 -22.50 -3.27
C ALA A 105 12.72 -21.16 -4.00
N TYR A 106 13.80 -20.36 -4.11
CA TYR A 106 13.75 -19.08 -4.81
C TYR A 106 13.50 -19.24 -6.32
N GLN A 107 14.18 -20.18 -6.97
CA GLN A 107 14.01 -20.43 -8.40
C GLN A 107 12.59 -20.89 -8.73
N GLU A 108 12.03 -21.80 -7.93
CA GLU A 108 10.67 -22.29 -8.12
C GLU A 108 9.63 -21.18 -7.89
N LEU A 109 9.82 -20.36 -6.84
CA LEU A 109 8.98 -19.19 -6.60
C LEU A 109 8.91 -18.31 -7.85
N TYR A 110 10.05 -17.88 -8.38
CA TYR A 110 10.07 -17.00 -9.54
C TYR A 110 9.64 -17.70 -10.84
N ARG A 111 9.89 -19.01 -10.99
CA ARG A 111 9.41 -19.80 -12.14
C ARG A 111 7.89 -19.75 -12.21
N VAL A 112 7.18 -20.05 -11.12
CA VAL A 112 5.71 -20.05 -11.09
C VAL A 112 5.15 -18.64 -11.31
N TYR A 113 5.69 -17.62 -10.63
CA TYR A 113 5.25 -16.23 -10.84
C TYR A 113 5.50 -15.76 -12.28
N SER A 114 6.58 -16.22 -12.93
CA SER A 114 6.91 -15.85 -14.31
C SER A 114 5.87 -16.35 -15.33
N GLN A 115 5.17 -17.44 -15.03
CA GLN A 115 4.15 -18.00 -15.92
C GLN A 115 2.94 -17.06 -16.07
N ASP A 116 2.58 -16.36 -15.00
CA ASP A 116 1.49 -15.37 -14.97
C ASP A 116 2.01 -13.92 -15.02
N ALA A 117 3.29 -13.68 -15.34
CA ALA A 117 3.93 -12.36 -15.26
C ALA A 117 3.18 -11.26 -16.01
N ASN A 118 2.68 -11.56 -17.22
CA ASN A 118 1.93 -10.59 -18.02
C ASN A 118 0.62 -10.18 -17.34
N ILE A 119 -0.09 -11.13 -16.71
CA ILE A 119 -1.35 -10.86 -16.01
C ILE A 119 -1.07 -10.04 -14.76
N LEU A 120 -0.07 -10.44 -13.96
CA LEU A 120 0.35 -9.71 -12.76
C LEU A 120 0.82 -8.29 -13.10
N ALA A 121 1.57 -8.11 -14.19
CA ALA A 121 2.00 -6.80 -14.66
C ALA A 121 0.83 -5.90 -15.08
N GLN A 122 -0.21 -6.46 -15.70
CA GLN A 122 -1.42 -5.69 -16.03
C GLN A 122 -2.19 -5.27 -14.77
N ILE A 123 -2.32 -6.16 -13.78
CA ILE A 123 -2.94 -5.81 -12.49
C ILE A 123 -2.16 -4.68 -11.82
N TYR A 124 -0.83 -4.80 -11.72
CA TYR A 124 0.03 -3.77 -11.15
C TYR A 124 -0.11 -2.44 -11.90
N SER A 125 -0.08 -2.46 -13.23
CA SER A 125 -0.20 -1.25 -14.06
C SER A 125 -1.54 -0.55 -13.84
N ASN A 126 -2.64 -1.30 -13.72
CA ASN A 126 -3.95 -0.73 -13.42
C ASN A 126 -3.99 -0.11 -12.03
N ARG A 127 -3.42 -0.77 -11.01
CA ARG A 127 -3.36 -0.23 -9.65
C ARG A 127 -2.55 1.07 -9.57
N VAL A 128 -1.40 1.11 -10.23
CA VAL A 128 -0.55 2.32 -10.24
C VAL A 128 -1.25 3.47 -10.97
N ARG A 129 -1.90 3.21 -12.11
CA ARG A 129 -2.62 4.25 -12.86
C ARG A 129 -3.84 4.77 -12.10
N ASP A 130 -4.60 3.88 -11.48
CA ASP A 130 -5.74 4.25 -10.62
C ASP A 130 -5.27 5.14 -9.46
N TRP A 131 -4.23 4.71 -8.72
CA TRP A 131 -3.62 5.50 -7.65
C TRP A 131 -3.14 6.88 -8.10
N TYR A 132 -2.46 6.96 -9.25
CA TYR A 132 -1.96 8.22 -9.79
C TYR A 132 -3.11 9.14 -10.21
N ASN A 133 -4.06 8.63 -10.99
CA ASN A 133 -5.17 9.43 -11.52
C ASN A 133 -6.04 9.96 -10.38
N GLU A 134 -6.37 9.13 -9.40
CA GLU A 134 -7.16 9.60 -8.27
C GLU A 134 -6.36 10.57 -7.40
N HIS A 135 -5.21 10.14 -6.86
CA HIS A 135 -4.58 10.92 -5.82
C HIS A 135 -3.79 12.12 -6.36
N VAL A 136 -3.06 11.97 -7.46
CA VAL A 136 -2.24 13.08 -7.98
C VAL A 136 -3.10 14.00 -8.84
N VAL A 137 -3.87 13.44 -9.78
CA VAL A 137 -4.61 14.28 -10.75
C VAL A 137 -5.87 14.87 -10.12
N LEU A 138 -6.74 14.06 -9.51
CA LEU A 138 -8.01 14.56 -8.96
C LEU A 138 -7.86 15.19 -7.57
N ARG A 139 -7.11 14.54 -6.67
CA ARG A 139 -6.95 15.00 -5.29
C ARG A 139 -5.76 15.94 -5.09
N HIS A 140 -4.99 16.24 -6.13
CA HIS A 140 -3.91 17.24 -6.13
C HIS A 140 -2.76 16.98 -5.13
N TYR A 141 -2.49 15.73 -4.78
CA TYR A 141 -1.23 15.41 -4.10
C TYR A 141 -0.05 15.72 -5.02
N SER A 142 1.04 16.23 -4.44
CA SER A 142 2.25 16.62 -5.20
C SER A 142 2.91 15.44 -5.93
N SER A 143 2.79 14.24 -5.37
CA SER A 143 3.34 13.00 -5.92
C SER A 143 2.64 11.77 -5.33
N PRO A 144 2.80 10.57 -5.94
CA PRO A 144 2.20 9.35 -5.42
C PRO A 144 2.63 8.97 -3.99
N ILE A 145 3.87 9.30 -3.59
CA ILE A 145 4.38 8.99 -2.25
C ILE A 145 3.86 9.97 -1.20
N ALA A 146 3.63 11.23 -1.57
CA ALA A 146 3.07 12.26 -0.68
C ALA A 146 1.71 11.83 -0.08
N VAL A 147 0.93 11.04 -0.83
CA VAL A 147 -0.33 10.45 -0.34
C VAL A 147 -0.10 9.65 0.95
N ARG A 148 0.94 8.81 0.98
CA ARG A 148 1.29 7.99 2.15
C ARG A 148 1.96 8.81 3.23
N ASN A 149 2.78 9.79 2.86
CA ASN A 149 3.44 10.67 3.81
C ASN A 149 2.40 11.46 4.62
N VAL A 150 1.44 12.11 3.93
CA VAL A 150 0.33 12.85 4.56
C VAL A 150 -0.56 11.93 5.40
N ALA A 151 -0.86 10.71 4.91
CA ALA A 151 -1.70 9.75 5.63
C ALA A 151 -1.05 9.26 6.94
N ASN A 152 0.28 9.24 7.02
CA ASN A 152 1.02 8.84 8.23
C ASN A 152 1.50 10.03 9.07
N ASP A 153 1.14 11.27 8.71
CA ASP A 153 1.66 12.50 9.32
C ASP A 153 3.20 12.63 9.28
N ILE A 154 3.79 12.23 8.15
CA ILE A 154 5.24 12.26 7.94
C ILE A 154 5.55 13.36 6.92
N PRO A 155 6.48 14.30 7.22
CA PRO A 155 6.96 15.26 6.24
C PRO A 155 7.70 14.57 5.08
N ASP A 156 7.48 15.03 3.84
CA ASP A 156 8.16 14.50 2.64
C ASP A 156 9.69 14.46 2.82
N ALA A 157 10.27 15.53 3.37
CA ALA A 157 11.70 15.64 3.63
C ALA A 157 12.27 14.53 4.53
N ALA A 158 11.48 13.99 5.46
CA ALA A 158 11.93 12.90 6.32
C ALA A 158 12.04 11.58 5.54
N VAL A 159 11.09 11.34 4.63
CA VAL A 159 11.10 10.16 3.75
C VAL A 159 12.18 10.29 2.69
N ASP A 160 12.36 11.48 2.12
CA ASP A 160 13.42 11.75 1.15
C ASP A 160 14.80 11.54 1.77
N ALA A 161 15.04 12.06 2.97
CA ALA A 161 16.29 11.86 3.70
C ALA A 161 16.57 10.37 3.96
N LEU A 162 15.55 9.59 4.36
CA LEU A 162 15.69 8.14 4.53
C LEU A 162 16.12 7.46 3.22
N LEU A 163 15.45 7.77 2.11
CA LEU A 163 15.73 7.17 0.81
C LEU A 163 17.11 7.58 0.27
N GLU A 164 17.51 8.83 0.46
CA GLU A 164 18.83 9.34 0.07
C GLU A 164 19.94 8.64 0.84
N VAL A 165 19.89 8.65 2.17
CA VAL A 165 20.88 8.01 3.03
C VAL A 165 20.98 6.51 2.74
N ALA A 166 19.85 5.82 2.53
CA ALA A 166 19.85 4.40 2.18
C ALA A 166 20.57 4.12 0.84
N ARG A 167 20.38 4.99 -0.16
CA ARG A 167 21.06 4.86 -1.47
C ARG A 167 22.56 5.11 -1.37
N GLU A 168 22.98 6.14 -0.65
CA GLU A 168 24.41 6.45 -0.42
C GLU A 168 25.13 5.30 0.28
N ASN A 169 24.43 4.63 1.20
CA ASN A 169 24.99 3.58 2.03
C ASN A 169 24.75 2.15 1.48
N VAL A 170 24.37 2.00 0.21
CA VAL A 170 24.17 0.69 -0.43
C VAL A 170 25.40 -0.23 -0.33
N HIS A 171 26.59 0.37 -0.28
CA HIS A 171 27.87 -0.32 -0.13
C HIS A 171 28.02 -1.07 1.22
N ILE A 172 27.25 -0.70 2.25
CA ILE A 172 27.21 -1.42 3.54
C ILE A 172 26.52 -2.77 3.37
N PHE A 173 25.44 -2.83 2.59
CA PHE A 173 24.71 -4.08 2.32
C PHE A 173 25.48 -5.03 1.40
N GLN A 174 26.33 -4.49 0.52
CA GLN A 174 27.13 -5.26 -0.43
C GLN A 174 28.42 -5.86 0.19
N ARG A 175 28.70 -5.58 1.46
CA ARG A 175 29.80 -6.20 2.22
C ARG A 175 29.40 -7.57 2.76
#